data_AF-A0A644ZW54-F1
#
_entry.id   AF-A0A644ZW54-F1
#
_cell.length_a   1.000
_cell.length_b   1.000
_cell.length_c   1.000
_cell.angle_alpha   90.00
_cell.angle_beta   90.00
_cell.angle_gamma   90.00
#
_symmetry.space_group_name_H-M   'P 1'
#
loop_
_entity.id
_entity.type
_entity.pdbx_description
1 polymer ?
#
loop_
_entity_poly.entity_id
_entity_poly.type
_entity_poly.pdbx_seq_one_letter_code
_entity_poly.pdbx_strand_id
1 'polypeptide(L)'
;MIKWEVKTERYILNARNLIKNEFLKLLENNKNSFIINSLDEKSIKLSDSFIEKLFYLYDDSFFRGQLGKFIGDKIKFSISKRMTSAGGKTIYSKTVQGFNYEIRISLPVLNNFYLTNSEKRVSGLVVLDPIEALMIIMEHEICHVIEFNNYGQSNCKAYRFKKISREIFNHKGIYHEIPSRKSLSKENKSINISVGDKVKFSYKDKTYEGLVFNITKRATVMVLDSKGQYKDKKGNRYGKWYVPLSNLRK
;
A
#
# COMPACT_ATOMS: atom_id res chain seq x y z
N MET A 1 0.62 29.87 5.88
CA MET A 1 -0.09 28.69 6.41
C MET A 1 -1.23 28.36 5.47
N ILE A 2 -1.32 27.13 4.98
CA ILE A 2 -2.44 26.66 4.15
C ILE A 2 -3.68 26.61 5.03
N LYS A 3 -4.74 27.30 4.62
CA LYS A 3 -6.02 27.31 5.32
C LYS A 3 -6.97 26.31 4.64
N TRP A 4 -7.91 25.75 5.39
CA TRP A 4 -9.00 24.94 4.88
C TRP A 4 -10.31 25.32 5.55
N GLU A 5 -11.41 24.97 4.90
CA GLU A 5 -12.76 25.10 5.45
C GLU A 5 -13.25 23.72 5.90
N VAL A 6 -13.97 23.65 7.01
CA VAL A 6 -14.69 22.43 7.40
C VAL A 6 -15.80 22.19 6.37
N LYS A 7 -15.86 21.00 5.79
CA LYS A 7 -16.84 20.66 4.77
C LYS A 7 -17.94 19.77 5.32
N THR A 8 -19.15 19.93 4.79
CA THR A 8 -20.28 19.04 5.12
C THR A 8 -20.09 17.69 4.43
N GLU A 9 -20.62 16.62 4.99
CA GLU A 9 -20.54 15.29 4.38
C GLU A 9 -21.13 15.26 2.96
N ARG A 10 -22.24 16.00 2.74
CA ARG A 10 -22.85 16.17 1.41
C ARG A 10 -21.90 16.85 0.42
N TYR A 11 -21.18 17.89 0.84
CA TYR A 11 -20.19 18.54 -0.01
C TYR A 11 -19.07 17.56 -0.39
N ILE A 12 -18.52 16.86 0.59
CA ILE A 12 -17.41 15.93 0.39
C ILE A 12 -17.80 14.82 -0.60
N LEU A 13 -19.00 14.25 -0.45
CA LEU A 13 -19.51 13.22 -1.36
C LEU A 13 -19.67 13.75 -2.79
N ASN A 14 -20.27 14.93 -2.96
CA ASN A 14 -20.44 15.56 -4.27
C ASN A 14 -19.08 15.86 -4.92
N ALA A 15 -18.13 16.40 -4.16
CA ALA A 15 -16.79 16.70 -4.65
C ALA A 15 -16.05 15.41 -5.07
N ARG A 16 -16.12 14.34 -4.28
CA ARG A 16 -15.56 13.04 -4.66
C ARG A 16 -16.15 12.50 -5.96
N ASN A 17 -17.48 12.58 -6.13
CA ASN A 17 -18.13 12.13 -7.36
C ASN A 17 -17.68 12.95 -8.58
N LEU A 18 -17.59 14.27 -8.45
CA LEU A 18 -17.08 15.15 -9.50
C LEU A 18 -15.63 14.81 -9.86
N ILE A 19 -14.74 14.74 -8.86
CA ILE A 19 -13.32 14.39 -9.05
C ILE A 19 -13.19 13.02 -9.72
N LYS A 20 -13.96 12.01 -9.27
CA LYS A 20 -13.94 10.67 -9.85
C LYS A 20 -14.31 10.70 -11.32
N ASN A 21 -15.40 11.40 -11.67
CA ASN A 21 -15.87 11.51 -13.05
C ASN A 21 -14.84 12.22 -13.95
N GLU A 22 -14.28 13.35 -13.51
CA GLU A 22 -13.25 14.07 -14.27
C GLU A 22 -11.97 13.24 -14.40
N PHE A 23 -11.57 12.53 -13.34
CA PHE A 23 -10.41 11.66 -13.39
C PHE A 23 -10.59 10.48 -14.34
N LEU A 24 -11.78 9.86 -14.37
CA LEU A 24 -12.11 8.80 -15.33
C LEU A 24 -12.05 9.31 -16.77
N LYS A 25 -12.60 10.50 -17.07
CA LYS A 25 -12.48 11.12 -18.40
C LYS A 25 -11.02 11.33 -18.81
N LEU A 26 -10.16 11.77 -17.87
CA LEU A 26 -8.73 11.93 -18.13
C LEU A 26 -8.06 10.59 -18.48
N LEU A 27 -8.43 9.50 -17.81
CA LEU A 27 -7.92 8.16 -18.10
C LEU A 27 -8.39 7.66 -19.47
N GLU A 28 -9.69 7.80 -19.78
CA GLU A 28 -10.29 7.35 -21.05
C GLU A 28 -9.67 8.05 -22.28
N ASN A 29 -9.46 9.36 -22.18
CA ASN A 29 -8.85 10.15 -23.26
C ASN A 29 -7.38 9.76 -23.52
N ASN A 30 -6.75 9.05 -22.60
CA ASN A 30 -5.38 8.58 -22.71
C ASN A 30 -5.37 7.04 -22.83
N LYS A 31 -5.73 6.54 -24.03
CA LYS A 31 -5.93 5.12 -24.41
C LYS A 31 -4.87 4.10 -23.94
N ASN A 32 -3.71 4.55 -23.44
CA ASN A 32 -2.62 3.71 -22.91
C ASN A 32 -2.63 3.53 -21.38
N SER A 33 -3.57 4.14 -20.66
CA SER A 33 -3.53 4.27 -19.19
C SER A 33 -4.55 3.44 -18.42
N PHE A 34 -5.46 2.73 -19.10
CA PHE A 34 -6.39 1.82 -18.45
C PHE A 34 -6.54 0.55 -19.27
N ILE A 35 -5.79 -0.50 -18.91
CA ILE A 35 -6.04 -1.84 -19.43
C ILE A 35 -6.64 -2.66 -18.30
N ILE A 36 -7.97 -2.68 -18.24
CA ILE A 36 -8.68 -3.88 -17.80
C ILE A 36 -8.69 -4.79 -19.04
N ASN A 37 -7.93 -5.88 -19.00
CA ASN A 37 -8.14 -7.15 -19.74
C ASN A 37 -6.80 -7.81 -20.14
N SER A 38 -6.40 -8.80 -19.37
CA SER A 38 -6.27 -10.15 -19.92
C SER A 38 -7.12 -11.07 -19.05
N LEU A 39 -7.66 -12.13 -19.65
CA LEU A 39 -8.79 -12.94 -19.17
C LEU A 39 -8.67 -13.54 -17.74
N ASP A 40 -7.59 -13.32 -16.99
CA ASP A 40 -7.41 -13.82 -15.61
C ASP A 40 -6.74 -12.86 -14.60
N GLU A 41 -6.28 -11.65 -14.97
CA GLU A 41 -5.68 -10.71 -13.99
C GLU A 41 -6.08 -9.24 -14.22
N LYS A 42 -7.03 -8.75 -13.41
CA LYS A 42 -7.34 -7.32 -13.32
C LYS A 42 -6.15 -6.58 -12.70
N SER A 43 -5.62 -5.59 -13.40
CA SER A 43 -4.56 -4.72 -12.89
C SER A 43 -4.76 -3.27 -13.31
N ILE A 44 -4.27 -2.36 -12.49
CA ILE A 44 -4.24 -0.93 -12.75
C ILE A 44 -2.84 -0.60 -13.27
N LYS A 45 -2.79 0.23 -14.31
CA LYS A 45 -1.59 0.90 -14.76
C LYS A 45 -1.83 2.39 -14.61
N LEU A 46 -0.91 3.10 -14.00
CA LEU A 46 -0.96 4.55 -13.87
C LEU A 46 0.43 5.10 -14.16
N SER A 47 0.49 6.31 -14.69
CA SER A 47 1.71 7.11 -14.78
C SER A 47 1.72 8.18 -13.71
N ASP A 48 2.91 8.68 -13.40
CA ASP A 48 3.11 9.74 -12.40
C ASP A 48 2.27 10.99 -12.71
N SER A 49 2.11 11.32 -14.00
CA SER A 49 1.29 12.45 -14.46
C SER A 49 -0.20 12.33 -14.12
N PHE A 50 -0.76 11.12 -13.94
CA PHE A 50 -2.14 10.97 -13.47
C PHE A 50 -2.27 11.26 -11.98
N ILE A 51 -1.25 10.92 -11.19
CA ILE A 51 -1.23 11.23 -9.76
C ILE A 51 -1.20 12.74 -9.55
N GLU A 52 -0.40 13.44 -10.35
CA GLU A 52 -0.37 14.91 -10.39
C GLU A 52 -1.74 15.50 -10.77
N LYS A 53 -2.35 15.03 -11.86
CA LYS A 53 -3.68 15.51 -12.29
C LYS A 53 -4.74 15.28 -11.21
N LEU A 54 -4.73 14.12 -10.55
CA LEU A 54 -5.65 13.82 -9.45
C LEU A 54 -5.46 14.79 -8.27
N PHE A 55 -4.22 15.12 -7.93
CA PHE A 55 -3.94 16.12 -6.89
C PHE A 55 -4.56 17.47 -7.24
N TYR A 56 -4.40 17.96 -8.48
CA TYR A 56 -4.95 19.24 -8.87
C TYR A 56 -6.49 19.25 -8.95
N LEU A 57 -7.13 18.12 -9.29
CA LEU A 57 -8.59 18.00 -9.15
C LEU A 57 -9.06 18.18 -7.71
N TYR A 58 -8.31 17.66 -6.73
CA TYR A 58 -8.56 17.91 -5.31
C TYR A 58 -8.28 19.35 -4.92
N ASP A 59 -7.17 19.93 -5.38
CA ASP A 59 -6.82 21.32 -5.12
C ASP A 59 -7.92 22.27 -5.58
N ASP A 60 -8.42 22.09 -6.80
CA ASP A 60 -9.52 22.90 -7.34
C ASP A 60 -10.81 22.70 -6.53
N SER A 61 -11.18 21.45 -6.24
CA SER A 61 -12.46 21.12 -5.61
C SER A 61 -12.52 21.44 -4.11
N PHE A 62 -11.42 21.33 -3.38
CA PHE A 62 -11.41 21.51 -1.92
C PHE A 62 -10.71 22.79 -1.46
N PHE A 63 -9.72 23.26 -2.23
CA PHE A 63 -8.82 24.33 -1.83
C PHE A 63 -8.82 25.52 -2.79
N ARG A 64 -9.66 25.51 -3.84
CA ARG A 64 -9.79 26.58 -4.84
C ARG A 64 -8.43 26.93 -5.48
N GLY A 65 -7.61 25.92 -5.76
CA GLY A 65 -6.29 26.09 -6.39
C GLY A 65 -5.22 26.68 -5.47
N GLN A 66 -5.44 26.71 -4.14
CA GLN A 66 -4.48 27.30 -3.21
C GLN A 66 -3.24 26.42 -3.02
N LEU A 67 -3.36 25.09 -3.03
CA LEU A 67 -2.21 24.21 -2.83
C LEU A 67 -1.21 24.40 -3.97
N GLY A 68 -1.65 24.39 -5.22
CA GLY A 68 -0.81 24.65 -6.39
C GLY A 68 -0.11 25.99 -6.30
N LYS A 69 -0.80 27.05 -5.86
CA LYS A 69 -0.19 28.38 -5.66
C LYS A 69 0.89 28.39 -4.57
N PHE A 70 0.72 27.63 -3.49
CA PHE A 70 1.66 27.65 -2.36
C PHE A 70 2.86 26.70 -2.54
N ILE A 71 2.63 25.54 -3.14
CA ILE A 71 3.58 24.43 -3.15
C ILE A 71 3.72 23.72 -4.50
N GLY A 72 3.08 24.19 -5.58
CA GLY A 72 3.09 23.52 -6.88
C GLY A 72 4.48 23.30 -7.47
N ASP A 73 5.40 24.25 -7.28
CA ASP A 73 6.80 24.16 -7.69
C ASP A 73 7.66 23.27 -6.77
N LYS A 74 7.14 22.92 -5.59
CA LYS A 74 7.83 22.18 -4.52
C LYS A 74 7.32 20.76 -4.33
N ILE A 75 6.24 20.39 -5.01
CA ILE A 75 5.61 19.07 -4.89
C ILE A 75 5.87 18.23 -6.14
N LYS A 76 6.25 16.97 -5.93
CA LYS A 76 6.40 15.96 -6.98
C LYS A 76 5.44 14.81 -6.74
N PHE A 77 5.15 14.08 -7.81
CA PHE A 77 4.25 12.93 -7.78
C PHE A 77 4.95 11.72 -8.37
N SER A 78 4.77 10.56 -7.74
CA SER A 78 5.37 9.33 -8.27
C SER A 78 4.58 8.08 -7.91
N ILE A 79 4.83 7.02 -8.67
CA ILE A 79 4.27 5.69 -8.41
C ILE A 79 5.37 4.74 -7.95
N SER A 80 5.12 4.09 -6.81
CA SER A 80 5.94 2.99 -6.33
C SER A 80 5.44 1.65 -6.83
N LYS A 81 6.31 0.92 -7.53
CA LYS A 81 6.08 -0.49 -7.92
C LYS A 81 6.43 -1.49 -6.81
N ARG A 82 6.97 -1.04 -5.68
CA ARG A 82 7.54 -1.91 -4.63
C ARG A 82 6.94 -1.69 -3.23
N MET A 83 6.29 -0.56 -3.00
CA MET A 83 5.67 -0.24 -1.71
C MET A 83 4.45 -1.13 -1.50
N THR A 84 4.45 -1.96 -0.44
CA THR A 84 3.37 -2.93 -0.17
C THR A 84 2.74 -2.76 1.21
N SER A 85 3.36 -1.97 2.08
CA SER A 85 2.93 -1.75 3.47
C SER A 85 2.03 -0.54 3.65
N ALA A 86 1.95 0.34 2.67
CA ALA A 86 1.15 1.57 2.70
C ALA A 86 0.61 1.86 1.30
N GLY A 87 -0.61 2.42 1.23
CA GLY A 87 -1.26 2.82 -0.02
C GLY A 87 -0.62 4.06 -0.64
N GLY A 88 -0.15 4.99 0.18
CA GLY A 88 0.55 6.20 -0.21
C GLY A 88 1.67 6.53 0.79
N LYS A 89 2.51 7.49 0.41
CA LYS A 89 3.50 8.09 1.30
C LYS A 89 3.84 9.51 0.85
N THR A 90 3.71 10.44 1.78
CA THR A 90 4.25 11.79 1.66
C THR A 90 5.68 11.81 2.17
N ILE A 91 6.61 12.24 1.31
CA ILE A 91 8.02 12.43 1.65
C ILE A 91 8.23 13.94 1.77
N TYR A 92 8.70 14.37 2.93
CA TYR A 92 9.04 15.76 3.22
C TYR A 92 10.54 15.90 3.36
N SER A 93 11.11 16.86 2.64
CA SER A 93 12.54 17.18 2.69
C SER A 93 12.72 18.67 2.94
N LYS A 94 13.43 19.01 4.02
CA LYS A 94 13.85 20.38 4.32
C LYS A 94 15.31 20.56 3.92
N THR A 95 15.60 21.52 3.06
CA THR A 95 16.94 21.88 2.61
C THR A 95 17.23 23.34 2.94
N VAL A 96 18.47 23.78 2.74
CA VAL A 96 18.84 25.21 2.86
C VAL A 96 18.04 26.09 1.91
N GLN A 97 17.64 25.53 0.75
CA GLN A 97 16.87 26.21 -0.29
C GLN A 97 15.35 26.22 -0.04
N GLY A 98 14.87 25.58 1.03
CA GLY A 98 13.46 25.56 1.40
C GLY A 98 12.94 24.18 1.76
N PHE A 99 11.73 23.86 1.32
CA PHE A 99 11.09 22.57 1.58
C PHE A 99 10.49 22.00 0.30
N ASN A 100 10.55 20.68 0.17
CA ASN A 100 9.99 19.93 -0.95
C ASN A 100 9.13 18.78 -0.44
N TYR A 101 8.12 18.43 -1.23
CA TYR A 101 7.19 17.33 -1.00
C TYR A 101 7.25 16.33 -2.14
N GLU A 102 7.00 15.08 -1.84
CA GLU A 102 6.66 14.07 -2.85
C GLU A 102 5.49 13.24 -2.35
N ILE A 103 4.40 13.19 -3.12
CA ILE A 103 3.33 12.22 -2.90
C ILE A 103 3.64 11.01 -3.77
N ARG A 104 3.91 9.88 -3.10
CA ARG A 104 4.22 8.60 -3.75
C ARG A 104 3.09 7.61 -3.51
N ILE A 105 2.49 7.07 -4.57
CA ILE A 105 1.36 6.12 -4.50
C ILE A 105 1.83 4.68 -4.74
N SER A 106 1.27 3.73 -4.00
CA SER A 106 1.57 2.29 -4.16
C SER A 106 0.71 1.66 -5.25
N LEU A 107 1.35 1.26 -6.37
CA LEU A 107 0.70 0.42 -7.37
C LEU A 107 0.38 -1.00 -6.84
N PRO A 108 1.26 -1.66 -6.06
CA PRO A 108 0.94 -2.97 -5.49
C PRO A 108 -0.30 -2.96 -4.58
N VAL A 109 -0.50 -1.93 -3.75
CA VAL A 109 -1.68 -1.85 -2.87
C VAL A 109 -2.95 -1.63 -3.67
N LEU A 110 -2.93 -0.79 -4.71
CA LEU A 110 -4.09 -0.63 -5.59
C LEU A 110 -4.43 -1.93 -6.33
N ASN A 111 -3.42 -2.65 -6.85
CA ASN A 111 -3.63 -3.94 -7.50
C ASN A 111 -4.10 -5.03 -6.54
N ASN A 112 -3.74 -4.94 -5.25
CA ASN A 112 -4.22 -5.87 -4.25
C ASN A 112 -5.75 -5.80 -4.04
N PHE A 113 -6.40 -4.73 -4.50
CA PHE A 113 -7.86 -4.63 -4.47
C PHE A 113 -8.54 -5.80 -5.18
N TYR A 114 -7.90 -6.39 -6.20
CA TYR A 114 -8.43 -7.52 -6.95
C TYR A 114 -8.13 -8.89 -6.33
N LEU A 115 -7.43 -8.97 -5.19
CA LEU A 115 -7.09 -10.26 -4.57
C LEU A 115 -8.28 -10.97 -3.92
N THR A 116 -9.28 -10.22 -3.49
CA THR A 116 -10.48 -10.74 -2.82
C THR A 116 -11.70 -9.94 -3.22
N ASN A 117 -12.89 -10.52 -3.08
CA ASN A 117 -14.17 -9.80 -3.20
C ASN A 117 -14.68 -9.26 -1.86
N SER A 118 -13.88 -9.33 -0.78
CA SER A 118 -14.26 -8.79 0.52
C SER A 118 -14.39 -7.27 0.46
N GLU A 119 -15.19 -6.71 1.38
CA GLU A 119 -15.23 -5.27 1.64
C GLU A 119 -13.80 -4.78 1.91
N LYS A 120 -13.49 -3.58 1.40
CA LYS A 120 -12.19 -2.92 1.59
C LYS A 120 -12.44 -1.52 2.10
N ARG A 121 -11.58 -1.08 3.01
CA ARG A 121 -11.64 0.25 3.58
C ARG A 121 -10.33 1.00 3.40
N VAL A 122 -10.41 2.31 3.23
CA VAL A 122 -9.28 3.24 3.28
C VAL A 122 -9.66 4.41 4.16
N SER A 123 -8.82 4.75 5.14
CA SER A 123 -9.10 5.80 6.12
C SER A 123 -10.47 5.64 6.80
N GLY A 124 -10.88 4.39 7.05
CA GLY A 124 -12.16 4.03 7.67
C GLY A 124 -13.41 4.13 6.77
N LEU A 125 -13.24 4.49 5.49
CA LEU A 125 -14.30 4.59 4.50
C LEU A 125 -14.32 3.36 3.61
N VAL A 126 -15.51 2.83 3.30
CA VAL A 126 -15.67 1.74 2.32
C VAL A 126 -15.33 2.27 0.94
N VAL A 127 -14.55 1.50 0.19
CA VAL A 127 -14.18 1.81 -1.20
C VAL A 127 -14.61 0.67 -2.11
N LEU A 128 -15.30 1.01 -3.20
CA LEU A 128 -15.95 0.03 -4.08
C LEU A 128 -15.06 -0.41 -5.23
N ASP A 129 -14.10 0.42 -5.61
CA ASP A 129 -13.15 0.13 -6.66
C ASP A 129 -11.77 0.73 -6.36
N PRO A 130 -10.74 0.37 -7.14
CA PRO A 130 -9.40 0.87 -6.88
C PRO A 130 -9.20 2.36 -7.17
N ILE A 131 -10.06 3.00 -7.97
CA ILE A 131 -10.01 4.44 -8.20
C ILE A 131 -10.49 5.16 -6.95
N GLU A 132 -11.55 4.68 -6.31
CA GLU A 132 -11.96 5.18 -4.99
C GLU A 132 -10.86 4.96 -3.95
N ALA A 133 -10.23 3.79 -3.93
CA ALA A 133 -9.09 3.55 -3.04
C ALA A 133 -7.95 4.56 -3.28
N LEU A 134 -7.58 4.79 -4.54
CA LEU A 134 -6.58 5.79 -4.94
C LEU A 134 -6.97 7.21 -4.46
N MET A 135 -8.24 7.58 -4.66
CA MET A 135 -8.77 8.88 -4.26
C MET A 135 -8.66 9.10 -2.76
N ILE A 136 -9.07 8.13 -1.93
CA ILE A 136 -9.00 8.27 -0.47
C ILE A 136 -7.55 8.22 0.04
N ILE A 137 -6.66 7.47 -0.64
CA ILE A 137 -5.21 7.53 -0.36
C ILE A 137 -4.68 8.94 -0.67
N MET A 138 -5.04 9.53 -1.82
CA MET A 138 -4.61 10.88 -2.18
C MET A 138 -5.04 11.91 -1.13
N GLU A 139 -6.29 11.86 -0.67
CA GLU A 139 -6.78 12.73 0.42
C GLU A 139 -5.91 12.63 1.68
N HIS A 140 -5.52 11.40 2.05
CA HIS A 140 -4.65 11.15 3.20
C HIS A 140 -3.28 11.80 3.03
N GLU A 141 -2.69 11.67 1.85
CA GLU A 141 -1.40 12.29 1.54
C GLU A 141 -1.48 13.82 1.45
N ILE A 142 -2.58 14.38 0.93
CA ILE A 142 -2.83 15.83 0.96
C ILE A 142 -2.88 16.33 2.42
N CYS A 143 -3.49 15.59 3.34
CA CYS A 143 -3.49 15.94 4.77
C CYS A 143 -2.06 15.98 5.35
N HIS A 144 -1.20 15.04 4.96
CA HIS A 144 0.21 15.05 5.36
C HIS A 144 0.92 16.30 4.84
N VAL A 145 0.74 16.66 3.57
CA VAL A 145 1.31 17.86 2.96
C VAL A 145 0.88 19.12 3.70
N ILE A 146 -0.41 19.27 4.01
CA ILE A 146 -0.94 20.40 4.78
C ILE A 146 -0.31 20.46 6.17
N GLU A 147 -0.23 19.33 6.87
CA GLU A 147 0.32 19.27 8.22
C GLU A 147 1.82 19.58 8.24
N PHE A 148 2.61 19.04 7.31
CA PHE A 148 4.02 19.39 7.18
C PHE A 148 4.22 20.86 6.84
N ASN A 149 3.46 21.41 5.90
CA ASN A 149 3.60 22.81 5.50
C ASN A 149 3.29 23.78 6.64
N ASN A 150 2.26 23.46 7.43
CA ASN A 150 1.81 24.37 8.48
C ASN A 150 2.60 24.22 9.78
N TYR A 151 3.18 23.04 10.04
CA TYR A 151 3.75 22.74 11.35
C TYR A 151 5.15 22.10 11.32
N GLY A 152 5.74 21.88 10.15
CA GLY A 152 7.08 21.31 9.98
C GLY A 152 7.20 19.81 10.29
N GLN A 153 6.13 19.17 10.75
CA GLN A 153 6.09 17.75 11.07
C GLN A 153 4.68 17.19 10.89
N SER A 154 4.57 15.89 10.62
CA SER A 154 3.28 15.23 10.43
C SER A 154 3.24 13.85 11.09
N ASN A 155 2.08 13.50 11.66
CA ASN A 155 1.86 12.20 12.30
C ASN A 155 0.38 11.81 12.23
N CYS A 156 0.06 10.80 11.40
CA CYS A 156 -1.33 10.39 11.20
C CYS A 156 -2.02 9.83 12.45
N LYS A 157 -1.27 9.35 13.45
CA LYS A 157 -1.84 8.90 14.73
C LYS A 157 -2.23 10.07 15.64
N ALA A 158 -1.62 11.23 15.46
CA ALA A 158 -1.81 12.39 16.32
C ALA A 158 -3.18 13.05 16.09
N TYR A 159 -3.67 13.73 17.12
CA TYR A 159 -4.96 14.42 17.09
C TYR A 159 -5.05 15.43 15.93
N ARG A 160 -3.97 16.18 15.69
CA ARG A 160 -3.93 17.24 14.68
C ARG A 160 -4.19 16.70 13.27
N PHE A 161 -3.49 15.65 12.86
CA PHE A 161 -3.75 15.00 11.57
C PHE A 161 -5.18 14.49 11.48
N LYS A 162 -5.66 13.77 12.50
CA LYS A 162 -7.03 13.23 12.53
C LYS A 162 -8.08 14.34 12.43
N LYS A 163 -7.81 15.50 13.03
CA LYS A 163 -8.67 16.68 12.93
C LYS A 163 -8.70 17.21 11.49
N ILE A 164 -7.53 17.41 10.88
CA ILE A 164 -7.40 17.86 9.48
C ILE A 164 -8.15 16.90 8.53
N SER A 165 -7.88 15.59 8.61
CA SER A 165 -8.47 14.61 7.70
C SER A 165 -9.97 14.44 7.89
N ARG A 166 -10.48 14.56 9.13
CA ARG A 166 -11.92 14.56 9.41
C ARG A 166 -12.61 15.82 8.90
N GLU A 167 -12.03 16.99 9.11
CA GLU A 167 -12.66 18.28 8.74
C GLU A 167 -12.71 18.51 7.23
N ILE A 168 -11.67 18.10 6.51
CA ILE A 168 -11.59 18.31 5.06
C ILE A 168 -12.31 17.17 4.32
N PHE A 169 -12.08 15.92 4.72
CA PHE A 169 -12.45 14.73 3.95
C PHE A 169 -13.33 13.72 4.69
N ASN A 170 -13.75 14.00 5.93
CA ASN A 170 -14.56 13.09 6.74
C ASN A 170 -13.93 11.68 6.90
N HIS A 171 -12.60 11.61 7.04
CA HIS A 171 -11.91 10.36 7.33
C HIS A 171 -12.31 9.82 8.71
N LYS A 172 -12.54 8.51 8.81
CA LYS A 172 -12.95 7.79 10.04
C LYS A 172 -11.81 6.96 10.64
N GLY A 173 -10.72 6.81 9.91
CA GLY A 173 -9.53 6.06 10.30
C GLY A 173 -8.28 6.58 9.58
N ILE A 174 -7.15 5.92 9.80
CA ILE A 174 -5.83 6.34 9.29
C ILE A 174 -5.09 5.22 8.54
N TYR A 175 -5.72 4.06 8.41
CA TYR A 175 -5.17 2.87 7.79
C TYR A 175 -6.01 2.46 6.59
N HIS A 176 -5.42 1.68 5.69
CA HIS A 176 -6.17 0.91 4.73
C HIS A 176 -6.32 -0.53 5.21
N GLU A 177 -7.42 -1.14 4.83
CA GLU A 177 -7.78 -2.53 5.08
C GLU A 177 -7.87 -3.29 3.76
N ILE A 178 -7.10 -2.84 2.76
CA ILE A 178 -6.88 -3.59 1.51
C ILE A 178 -5.99 -4.80 1.83
N PRO A 179 -6.45 -6.04 1.61
CA PRO A 179 -5.67 -7.24 1.90
C PRO A 179 -4.35 -7.23 1.15
N SER A 180 -3.30 -7.77 1.76
CA SER A 180 -2.04 -8.04 1.07
C SER A 180 -1.93 -9.52 0.77
N ARG A 181 -1.18 -9.91 -0.27
CA ARG A 181 -0.84 -11.33 -0.50
C ARG A 181 -0.24 -12.00 0.76
N LYS A 182 0.48 -11.22 1.58
CA LYS A 182 1.03 -11.66 2.86
C LYS A 182 -0.05 -11.91 3.91
N SER A 183 -1.05 -11.03 4.06
CA SER A 183 -2.15 -11.24 5.02
C SER A 183 -3.02 -12.43 4.59
N LEU A 184 -3.35 -12.53 3.29
CA LEU A 184 -4.08 -13.66 2.75
C LEU A 184 -3.33 -14.98 2.93
N SER A 185 -1.99 -14.99 2.74
CA SER A 185 -1.21 -16.19 3.03
C SER A 185 -1.19 -16.59 4.50
N LYS A 186 -1.40 -15.65 5.43
CA LYS A 186 -1.55 -15.94 6.86
C LYS A 186 -2.94 -16.47 7.19
N GLU A 187 -3.98 -15.91 6.59
CA GLU A 187 -5.37 -16.38 6.73
C GLU A 187 -5.57 -17.75 6.07
N ASN A 188 -4.95 -17.96 4.90
CA ASN A 188 -4.95 -19.24 4.17
C ASN A 188 -3.94 -20.27 4.70
N LYS A 189 -3.27 -20.01 5.84
CA LYS A 189 -2.48 -21.05 6.52
C LYS A 189 -3.42 -22.01 7.26
N SER A 190 -4.07 -22.85 6.47
CA SER A 190 -4.52 -24.19 6.87
C SER A 190 -3.34 -25.16 7.11
N ILE A 191 -2.10 -24.72 6.90
CA ILE A 191 -0.89 -25.45 7.28
C ILE A 191 -0.38 -24.85 8.59
N ASN A 192 -0.73 -25.52 9.69
CA ASN A 192 -0.33 -25.23 11.06
C ASN A 192 1.18 -25.52 11.28
N ILE A 193 2.05 -24.93 10.45
CA ILE A 193 3.52 -25.06 10.50
C ILE A 193 4.13 -23.72 10.95
N SER A 194 4.90 -23.81 12.02
CA SER A 194 5.60 -22.76 12.75
C SER A 194 7.11 -23.01 12.76
N VAL A 195 7.87 -21.98 13.10
CA VAL A 195 9.32 -22.13 13.33
C VAL A 195 9.54 -23.08 14.50
N GLY A 196 10.47 -24.03 14.34
CA GLY A 196 10.75 -25.10 15.29
C GLY A 196 10.05 -26.41 14.99
N ASP A 197 9.03 -26.43 14.11
CA ASP A 197 8.33 -27.67 13.77
C ASP A 197 9.23 -28.64 12.99
N LYS A 198 9.09 -29.93 13.28
CA LYS A 198 9.57 -31.01 12.41
C LYS A 198 8.64 -31.14 11.22
N VAL A 199 9.22 -31.23 10.03
CA VAL A 199 8.47 -31.31 8.78
C VAL A 199 9.14 -32.28 7.82
N LYS A 200 8.32 -32.90 6.96
CA LYS A 200 8.73 -33.77 5.85
C LYS A 200 8.38 -33.13 4.51
N PHE A 201 9.23 -33.34 3.51
CA PHE A 201 8.98 -32.94 2.13
C PHE A 201 9.67 -33.88 1.14
N SER A 202 9.13 -33.95 -0.09
CA SER A 202 9.68 -34.79 -1.15
C SER A 202 10.44 -33.95 -2.19
N TYR A 203 11.59 -34.43 -2.63
CA TYR A 203 12.38 -33.85 -3.71
C TYR A 203 13.13 -34.94 -4.46
N LYS A 204 12.97 -35.00 -5.80
CA LYS A 204 13.53 -36.06 -6.67
C LYS A 204 13.25 -37.47 -6.12
N ASP A 205 11.98 -37.75 -5.84
CA ASP A 205 11.47 -39.03 -5.32
C ASP A 205 12.06 -39.51 -3.99
N LYS A 206 12.78 -38.63 -3.29
CA LYS A 206 13.27 -38.87 -1.93
C LYS A 206 12.54 -37.99 -0.95
N THR A 207 12.19 -38.57 0.20
CA THR A 207 11.60 -37.83 1.32
C THR A 207 12.70 -37.38 2.26
N TYR A 208 12.66 -36.11 2.63
CA TYR A 208 13.57 -35.49 3.58
C TYR A 208 12.79 -35.05 4.80
N GLU A 209 13.41 -35.16 5.97
CA GLU A 209 12.89 -34.66 7.24
C GLU A 209 13.84 -33.61 7.81
N GLY A 210 13.27 -32.54 8.38
CA GLY A 210 14.08 -31.50 8.99
C GLY A 210 13.28 -30.57 9.89
N LEU A 211 13.97 -29.60 10.46
CA LEU A 211 13.40 -28.60 11.36
C LEU A 211 13.21 -27.26 10.64
N VAL A 212 12.05 -26.63 10.83
CA VAL A 212 11.79 -25.30 10.29
C VAL A 212 12.60 -24.27 11.07
N PHE A 213 13.58 -23.64 10.43
CA PHE A 213 14.41 -22.61 11.03
C PHE A 213 13.84 -21.20 10.85
N ASN A 214 13.19 -20.93 9.71
CA ASN A 214 12.58 -19.64 9.42
C ASN A 214 11.41 -19.80 8.42
N ILE A 215 10.43 -18.91 8.43
CA ILE A 215 9.32 -18.90 7.47
C ILE A 215 9.16 -17.51 6.86
N THR A 216 9.29 -17.43 5.53
CA THR A 216 8.99 -16.23 4.73
C THR A 216 7.87 -16.55 3.73
N LYS A 217 8.08 -16.36 2.41
CA LYS A 217 7.22 -16.93 1.35
C LYS A 217 7.33 -18.47 1.28
N ARG A 218 8.47 -19.00 1.74
CA ARG A 218 8.82 -20.43 1.83
C ARG A 218 9.46 -20.70 3.19
N ALA A 219 9.43 -21.94 3.66
CA ALA A 219 10.16 -22.34 4.86
C ALA A 219 11.63 -22.57 4.54
N THR A 220 12.51 -22.19 5.46
CA THR A 220 13.87 -22.67 5.53
C THR A 220 13.90 -23.89 6.44
N VAL A 221 14.20 -25.06 5.88
CA VAL A 221 14.24 -26.34 6.61
C VAL A 221 15.70 -26.79 6.75
N MET A 222 16.10 -27.12 7.98
CA MET A 222 17.41 -27.66 8.31
C MET A 222 17.31 -29.18 8.32
N VAL A 223 17.89 -29.82 7.31
CA VAL A 223 17.86 -31.27 7.11
C VAL A 223 19.20 -31.83 7.54
N LEU A 224 19.20 -32.92 8.32
CA LEU A 224 20.43 -33.56 8.77
C LEU A 224 21.24 -34.04 7.56
N ASP A 225 22.50 -33.63 7.48
CA ASP A 225 23.38 -33.92 6.36
C ASP A 225 24.83 -33.94 6.87
N SER A 226 25.49 -35.10 6.79
CA SER A 226 26.88 -35.27 7.26
C SER A 226 27.87 -34.35 6.54
N LYS A 227 27.54 -33.89 5.33
CA LYS A 227 28.32 -32.94 4.53
C LYS A 227 27.77 -31.51 4.61
N GLY A 228 26.75 -31.29 5.43
CA GLY A 228 26.11 -29.99 5.63
C GLY A 228 27.07 -28.92 6.12
N GLN A 229 26.84 -27.68 5.66
CA GLN A 229 27.65 -26.51 6.02
C GLN A 229 27.30 -25.94 7.40
N TYR A 230 26.12 -26.26 7.94
CA TYR A 230 25.64 -25.72 9.21
C TYR A 230 25.84 -26.75 10.31
N LYS A 231 26.32 -26.35 11.48
CA LYS A 231 26.61 -27.25 12.61
C LYS A 231 25.88 -26.77 13.87
N ASP A 232 25.26 -27.70 14.60
CA ASP A 232 24.68 -27.39 15.91
C ASP A 232 25.71 -27.52 17.06
N LYS A 233 25.29 -27.18 18.28
CA LYS A 233 26.14 -27.25 19.49
C LYS A 233 26.58 -28.68 19.84
N LYS A 234 25.85 -29.71 19.38
CA LYS A 234 26.16 -31.13 19.59
C LYS A 234 27.05 -31.69 18.48
N GLY A 235 27.29 -30.90 17.44
CA GLY A 235 28.16 -31.22 16.33
C GLY A 235 27.46 -31.87 15.13
N ASN A 236 26.15 -31.99 15.15
CA ASN A 236 25.39 -32.47 14.00
C ASN A 236 25.45 -31.44 12.86
N ARG A 237 25.58 -31.93 11.63
CA ARG A 237 25.65 -31.10 10.43
C ARG A 237 24.32 -31.10 9.68
N TYR A 238 24.00 -29.98 9.04
CA TYR A 238 22.74 -29.76 8.37
C TYR A 238 22.92 -29.07 7.02
N GLY A 239 22.12 -29.48 6.05
CA GLY A 239 21.88 -28.77 4.79
C GLY A 239 20.69 -27.82 4.93
N LYS A 240 20.80 -26.64 4.32
CA LYS A 240 19.73 -25.63 4.31
C LYS A 240 18.87 -25.77 3.06
N TRP A 241 17.58 -26.01 3.24
CA TRP A 241 16.60 -26.19 2.16
C TRP A 241 15.54 -25.09 2.18
N TYR A 242 15.12 -24.63 1.00
CA TYR A 242 14.06 -23.64 0.84
C TYR A 242 12.84 -24.29 0.22
N VAL A 243 11.83 -24.58 1.04
CA VAL A 243 10.69 -25.43 0.65
C VAL A 243 9.38 -24.63 0.71
N PRO A 244 8.55 -24.62 -0.36
CA PRO A 244 7.22 -24.04 -0.31
C PRO A 244 6.39 -24.64 0.82
N LEU A 245 5.61 -23.83 1.53
CA LEU A 245 4.80 -24.31 2.67
C LEU A 245 3.81 -25.39 2.26
N SER A 246 3.26 -25.31 1.04
CA SER A 246 2.37 -26.31 0.43
C SER A 246 2.98 -27.71 0.29
N ASN A 247 4.32 -27.80 0.29
CA ASN A 247 5.05 -29.05 0.08
C ASN A 247 5.53 -29.66 1.40
N LEU A 248 5.24 -29.01 2.53
CA LEU A 248 5.60 -29.49 3.86
C LEU A 248 4.44 -30.24 4.49
N ARG A 249 4.78 -31.31 5.21
CA ARG A 249 3.86 -32.06 6.07
C ARG A 249 4.46 -32.17 7.46
N LYS A 250 3.65 -32.10 8.51
CA LYS A 250 4.08 -32.46 9.87
C LYS A 250 4.18 -33.97 9.99
#